data_AF-A0A351F2K0-F1
#
_entry.id   AF-A0A351F2K0-F1
#
_cell.length_a   1.000
_cell.length_b   1.000
_cell.length_c   1.000
_cell.angle_alpha   90.00
_cell.angle_beta   90.00
_cell.angle_gamma   90.00
#
_symmetry.space_group_name_H-M   'P 1'
#
loop_
_entity.id
_entity.type
_entity.pdbx_description
1 polymer ?
#
loop_
_entity_poly.entity_id
_entity_poly.type
_entity_poly.pdbx_seq_one_letter_code
_entity_poly.pdbx_strand_id
1 'polypeptide(L)'
;MIAYADEQFTAGQFNLAAKEYQRALFFGPSESVGALTVKTGDCFLEQKMFSEAEKYYHFASNIIQDDSLRFEALSKKSVCLIDRKS
;
A
#
# COMPACT_ATOMS: atom_id res chain seq x y z
N MET A 1 -11.57 -10.03 6.43
CA MET A 1 -11.45 -8.66 5.87
C MET A 1 -10.18 -8.53 5.05
N ILE A 2 -8.99 -8.76 5.61
CA ILE A 2 -7.71 -8.69 4.86
C ILE A 2 -7.65 -9.77 3.75
N ALA A 3 -7.98 -11.03 4.05
CA ALA A 3 -7.99 -12.10 3.04
C ALA A 3 -8.92 -11.78 1.84
N TYR A 4 -10.08 -11.18 2.10
CA TYR A 4 -10.98 -10.74 1.03
C TYR A 4 -10.36 -9.61 0.20
N ALA A 5 -9.69 -8.64 0.85
CA ALA A 5 -8.95 -7.60 0.14
C ALA A 5 -7.80 -8.17 -0.72
N ASP A 6 -7.09 -9.17 -0.21
CA ASP A 6 -6.04 -9.89 -0.94
C ASP A 6 -6.63 -10.61 -2.17
N GLU A 7 -7.77 -11.28 -2.05
CA GLU A 7 -8.48 -11.90 -3.17
C GLU A 7 -8.87 -10.88 -4.24
N GLN A 8 -9.40 -9.72 -3.83
CA GLN A 8 -9.76 -8.64 -4.76
C GLN A 8 -8.52 -8.08 -5.46
N PHE A 9 -7.40 -7.96 -4.76
CA PHE A 9 -6.13 -7.52 -5.34
C PHE A 9 -5.65 -8.51 -6.41
N THR A 10 -5.62 -9.81 -6.10
CA THR A 10 -5.25 -10.86 -7.06
C THR A 10 -6.20 -10.92 -8.26
N ALA A 11 -7.48 -10.59 -8.06
CA ALA A 11 -8.46 -10.49 -9.14
C ALA A 11 -8.34 -9.21 -10.00
N GLY A 12 -7.36 -8.34 -9.72
CA GLY A 12 -7.17 -7.06 -10.41
C GLY A 12 -8.21 -5.99 -10.03
N GLN A 13 -9.03 -6.23 -9.01
CA GLN A 13 -10.06 -5.31 -8.53
C GLN A 13 -9.46 -4.30 -7.55
N PHE A 14 -8.45 -3.54 -8.01
CA PHE A 14 -7.61 -2.70 -7.15
C PHE A 14 -8.37 -1.63 -6.38
N ASN A 15 -9.43 -1.04 -6.96
CA ASN A 15 -10.27 -0.07 -6.25
C ASN A 15 -11.01 -0.71 -5.07
N LEU A 16 -11.51 -1.93 -5.24
CA LEU A 16 -12.20 -2.65 -4.17
C LEU A 16 -11.20 -3.15 -3.12
N ALA A 17 -10.05 -3.66 -3.55
CA ALA A 17 -8.96 -4.07 -2.66
C ALA A 17 -8.50 -2.89 -1.76
N ALA A 18 -8.24 -1.72 -2.35
CA ALA A 18 -7.85 -0.52 -1.61
C ALA A 18 -8.89 -0.14 -0.55
N LYS A 19 -10.18 -0.18 -0.90
CA LYS A 19 -11.28 0.11 0.02
C LYS A 19 -11.31 -0.87 1.20
N GLU A 20 -11.13 -2.16 0.93
CA GLU A 20 -11.16 -3.17 1.99
C GLU A 20 -9.89 -3.16 2.85
N TYR A 21 -8.70 -2.83 2.30
CA TYR A 21 -7.50 -2.56 3.10
C TYR A 21 -7.67 -1.32 3.98
N GLN A 22 -8.25 -0.24 3.47
CA GLN A 22 -8.56 0.96 4.26
C GLN A 22 -9.59 0.68 5.37
N ARG A 23 -10.57 -0.18 5.09
CA ARG A 23 -11.50 -0.65 6.12
C ARG A 23 -10.77 -1.45 7.19
N ALA A 24 -9.87 -2.35 6.79
CA ALA A 24 -9.05 -3.10 7.74
C ALA A 24 -8.10 -2.19 8.53
N LEU A 25 -7.59 -1.11 7.95
CA LEU A 25 -6.82 -0.08 8.66
C LEU A 25 -7.64 0.60 9.76
N PHE A 26 -8.91 0.90 9.48
CA PHE A 26 -9.76 1.62 10.43
C PHE A 26 -10.19 0.78 11.64
N PHE A 27 -10.40 -0.54 11.44
CA PHE A 27 -10.88 -1.44 12.49
C PHE A 27 -9.81 -2.40 13.03
N GLY A 28 -8.63 -2.45 12.41
CA GLY A 28 -7.56 -3.39 12.71
C GLY A 28 -6.63 -2.93 13.83
N PRO A 29 -5.74 -3.82 14.29
CA PRO A 29 -4.76 -3.48 15.31
C PRO A 29 -3.69 -2.51 14.75
N SER A 30 -3.16 -1.64 15.62
CA SER A 30 -2.21 -0.59 15.24
C SER A 30 -0.91 -1.13 14.62
N GLU A 31 -0.49 -2.33 15.01
CA GLU A 31 0.69 -3.01 14.45
C GLU A 31 0.55 -3.35 12.96
N SER A 32 -0.69 -3.52 12.47
CA SER A 32 -0.96 -3.81 11.06
C SER A 32 -1.01 -2.57 10.18
N VAL A 33 -0.95 -1.36 10.75
CA VAL A 33 -1.14 -0.11 10.01
C VAL A 33 -0.07 0.06 8.93
N GLY A 34 1.19 -0.23 9.24
CA GLY A 34 2.28 -0.16 8.27
C GLY A 34 2.05 -1.07 7.06
N ALA A 35 1.84 -2.37 7.31
CA ALA A 35 1.65 -3.37 6.26
C ALA A 35 0.40 -3.10 5.40
N LEU A 36 -0.71 -2.73 6.02
CA LEU A 36 -1.94 -2.42 5.28
C LEU A 36 -1.84 -1.12 4.48
N THR A 37 -1.04 -0.16 4.94
CA THR A 37 -0.73 1.05 4.16
C THR A 37 0.07 0.69 2.91
N VAL A 38 1.07 -0.21 3.02
CA VAL A 38 1.82 -0.71 1.84
C VAL A 38 0.86 -1.37 0.84
N LYS A 39 0.01 -2.30 1.29
CA LYS A 39 -0.97 -2.97 0.43
C LYS A 39 -1.97 -2.01 -0.23
N THR A 40 -2.35 -0.94 0.48
CA THR A 40 -3.18 0.12 -0.11
C THR A 40 -2.41 0.88 -1.20
N GLY A 41 -1.13 1.19 -0.96
CA GLY A 41 -0.22 1.76 -1.96
C GLY A 41 -0.07 0.87 -3.20
N ASP A 42 0.03 -0.45 -3.02
CA ASP A 42 0.14 -1.42 -4.12
C ASP A 42 -1.06 -1.33 -5.06
N CYS A 43 -2.27 -1.16 -4.51
CA CYS A 43 -3.48 -0.99 -5.33
C CYS A 43 -3.41 0.26 -6.23
N PHE A 44 -2.81 1.35 -5.74
CA PHE A 44 -2.63 2.57 -6.54
C PHE A 44 -1.49 2.43 -7.55
N LEU A 45 -0.43 1.72 -7.18
CA LEU A 45 0.69 1.45 -8.07
C LEU A 45 0.25 0.61 -9.29
N GLU A 46 -0.52 -0.46 -9.08
CA GLU A 46 -1.08 -1.29 -10.15
C GLU A 46 -1.99 -0.50 -11.10
N GLN A 47 -2.67 0.52 -10.56
CA GLN A 47 -3.49 1.46 -11.34
C GLN A 47 -2.68 2.59 -12.00
N LYS A 48 -1.35 2.58 -11.88
CA LYS A 48 -0.43 3.65 -12.35
C LYS A 48 -0.71 5.02 -11.74
N MET A 49 -1.40 5.05 -10.59
CA MET A 49 -1.65 6.26 -9.82
C MET A 49 -0.44 6.55 -8.92
N PHE A 50 0.68 6.90 -9.55
CA PHE A 50 1.99 6.99 -8.89
C PHE A 50 2.04 8.04 -7.77
N SER A 51 1.31 9.15 -7.91
CA SER A 51 1.28 10.20 -6.90
C SER A 51 0.54 9.77 -5.63
N GLU A 52 -0.52 8.98 -5.77
CA GLU A 52 -1.27 8.41 -4.66
C GLU A 52 -0.45 7.31 -4.00
N ALA A 53 0.07 6.37 -4.79
CA ALA A 53 0.90 5.27 -4.30
C ALA A 53 2.11 5.76 -3.48
N GLU A 54 2.81 6.79 -3.98
CA GLU A 54 3.96 7.41 -3.30
C GLU A 54 3.61 7.92 -1.90
N LYS A 55 2.44 8.54 -1.72
CA LYS A 55 1.99 9.03 -0.40
C LYS A 55 1.82 7.88 0.59
N TYR A 56 1.22 6.77 0.16
CA TYR A 56 1.05 5.60 1.01
C TYR A 56 2.38 4.97 1.39
N TYR A 57 3.29 4.78 0.43
CA TYR A 57 4.61 4.24 0.73
C TYR A 57 5.44 5.17 1.62
N HIS A 58 5.35 6.48 1.41
CA HIS A 58 6.01 7.45 2.28
C HIS A 58 5.49 7.35 3.72
N PHE A 59 4.17 7.35 3.91
CA PHE A 59 3.57 7.20 5.23
C PHE A 59 4.02 5.88 5.88
N ALA A 60 3.88 4.76 5.17
CA ALA A 60 4.27 3.44 5.66
C ALA A 60 5.73 3.40 6.11
N SER A 61 6.65 3.91 5.28
CA SER A 61 8.10 3.91 5.58
C SER A 61 8.49 4.70 6.84
N ASN A 62 7.65 5.65 7.29
CA ASN A 62 7.91 6.44 8.49
C ASN A 62 7.41 5.77 9.78
N ILE A 63 6.49 4.80 9.68
CA ILE A 63 5.85 4.17 10.85
C ILE A 63 6.23 2.70 11.04
N ILE A 64 6.70 2.03 9.98
CA ILE A 64 7.14 0.64 10.05
C ILE A 64 8.49 0.57 10.78
N GLN A 65 8.55 -0.23 11.84
CA GLN A 65 9.78 -0.52 12.58
C GLN A 65 10.55 -1.72 12.01
N ASP A 66 9.87 -2.64 11.33
CA ASP A 66 10.51 -3.78 10.67
C ASP A 66 11.35 -3.32 9.47
N ASP A 67 12.65 -3.61 9.49
CA ASP A 67 13.58 -3.12 8.47
C ASP A 67 13.24 -3.64 7.06
N SER A 68 12.76 -4.89 6.95
CA SER A 68 12.45 -5.50 5.66
C SER A 68 11.25 -4.83 5.01
N LEU A 69 10.15 -4.71 5.76
CA LEU A 69 8.93 -4.08 5.27
C LEU A 69 9.11 -2.56 5.05
N ARG A 70 9.93 -1.89 5.87
CA ARG A 70 10.29 -0.49 5.67
C ARG A 70 11.10 -0.31 4.38
N PHE A 71 12.06 -1.21 4.11
CA PHE A 71 12.83 -1.19 2.87
C PHE A 71 11.94 -1.42 1.64
N GLU A 72 10.98 -2.35 1.71
CA GLU A 72 9.99 -2.56 0.66
C GLU A 72 9.22 -1.28 0.33
N ALA A 73 8.69 -0.59 1.35
CA ALA A 73 7.98 0.67 1.17
C ALA A 73 8.87 1.75 0.52
N LEU A 74 10.13 1.90 0.96
CA LEU A 74 11.08 2.86 0.37
C LEU A 74 11.42 2.54 -1.10
N SER A 75 11.55 1.25 -1.42
CA SER A 75 11.79 0.79 -2.78
C SER A 75 10.60 1.13 -3.69
N LYS A 76 9.37 0.78 -3.28
CA LYS A 76 8.15 1.09 -4.03
C LYS A 76 7.89 2.59 -4.15
N LYS A 77 8.19 3.38 -3.11
CA LYS A 77 8.20 4.86 -3.17
C LYS A 77 9.13 5.36 -4.28
N SER A 78 10.34 4.80 -4.37
CA SER A 78 11.33 5.19 -5.37
C SER A 78 10.86 4.88 -6.78
N VAL A 79 10.23 3.71 -7.00
CA VAL A 79 9.58 3.35 -8.27
C VAL A 79 8.54 4.41 -8.67
N CYS A 80 7.64 4.79 -7.77
CA CYS A 80 6.62 5.81 -8.05
C CYS A 80 7.24 7.16 -8.47
N LEU A 81 8.34 7.57 -7.83
CA LEU A 81 9.02 8.83 -8.13
C LEU A 81 9.72 8.82 -9.49
N ILE A 82 10.18 7.65 -9.95
CA ILE A 82 10.80 7.45 -11.27
C ILE A 82 9.71 7.46 -12.34
N ASP A 83 8.66 6.65 -12.18
CA ASP A 83 7.62 6.47 -13.20
C ASP A 83 6.78 7.73 -13.39
N ARG A 84 6.56 8.53 -12.33
CA ARG A 84 5.86 9.83 -12.46
C ARG A 84 6.59 10.83 -13.37
N LYS A 85 7.90 10.66 -13.56
CA LYS A 85 8.73 11.58 -14.37
C LYS A 85 8.92 11.10 -15.81
N SER A 86 8.45 9.90 -16.15
CA SER A 86 8.55 9.29 -17.48
C SER A 86 7.32 9.60 -18.32
#